data_AF-A0A1S8TLS9-F1
#
_entry.id   AF-A0A1S8TLS9-F1
#
_cell.length_a   1.000
_cell.length_b   1.000
_cell.length_c   1.000
_cell.angle_alpha   90.00
_cell.angle_beta   90.00
_cell.angle_gamma   90.00
#
_symmetry.space_group_name_H-M   'P 1'
#
loop_
_entity.id
_entity.type
_entity.pdbx_description
1 polymer ?
#
loop_
_entity_poly.entity_id
_entity_poly.type
_entity_poly.pdbx_seq_one_letter_code
_entity_poly.pdbx_strand_id
1 'polypeptide(L)'
;MSCSSLFNKKIKTGFIYTMNVSDNYLKDVGYTDKFKRTEMTMKNIFGSSEFLAVTDTYQFDDYSKYETSGIDVQGKAKRNSEIFPVDCQKAFDMGVRFVQE
;
A
#
# COMPACT_ATOMS: atom_id res chain seq x y z
N MET A 1 -15.22 -27.17 5.79
CA MET A 1 -14.03 -27.26 6.66
C MET A 1 -13.63 -25.86 7.08
N SER A 2 -13.72 -25.49 8.35
CA SER A 2 -13.12 -24.24 8.83
C SER A 2 -11.66 -24.50 9.17
N CYS A 3 -10.75 -24.12 8.27
CA CYS A 3 -9.33 -24.09 8.59
C CYS A 3 -9.07 -22.81 9.38
N SER A 4 -8.93 -22.92 10.71
CA SER A 4 -8.60 -21.80 11.60
C SER A 4 -7.18 -21.96 12.12
N SER A 5 -6.44 -20.86 12.22
CA SER A 5 -5.12 -20.85 12.85
C SER A 5 -5.15 -21.40 14.29
N LEU A 6 -4.09 -22.09 14.72
CA LEU A 6 -3.86 -22.46 16.12
C LEU A 6 -3.55 -21.24 17.00
N PHE A 7 -3.32 -20.08 16.38
CA PHE A 7 -3.14 -18.81 17.05
C PHE A 7 -4.50 -18.21 17.43
N ASN A 8 -4.79 -18.21 18.73
CA ASN A 8 -6.14 -17.87 19.23
C ASN A 8 -6.38 -16.36 19.46
N LYS A 9 -5.40 -15.49 19.22
CA LYS A 9 -5.60 -14.04 19.38
C LYS A 9 -6.06 -13.41 18.07
N LYS A 10 -6.96 -12.43 18.18
CA LYS A 10 -7.34 -11.56 17.07
C LYS A 10 -6.45 -10.32 17.07
N ILE A 11 -5.90 -10.00 15.91
CA ILE A 11 -5.02 -8.83 15.72
C ILE A 11 -5.50 -8.12 14.45
N LYS A 12 -5.77 -6.82 14.56
CA LYS A 12 -6.04 -5.98 13.40
C LYS A 12 -4.71 -5.75 12.67
N THR A 13 -4.62 -6.23 11.44
CA THR A 13 -3.39 -6.14 10.63
C THR A 13 -3.62 -5.23 9.42
N GLY A 14 -2.58 -4.49 9.03
CA GLY A 14 -2.62 -3.58 7.89
C GLY A 14 -1.27 -3.55 7.20
N PHE A 15 -1.29 -3.53 5.86
CA PHE A 15 -0.08 -3.42 5.05
C PHE A 15 -0.14 -2.14 4.23
N ILE A 16 0.94 -1.37 4.23
CA ILE A 16 1.11 -0.20 3.36
C ILE A 16 2.20 -0.55 2.35
N TYR A 17 1.83 -0.59 1.07
CA TYR A 17 2.74 -0.85 -0.02
C TYR A 17 3.09 0.46 -0.72
N THR A 18 4.30 0.96 -0.51
CA THR A 18 4.84 2.14 -1.20
C THR A 18 5.50 1.72 -2.51
N MET A 19 4.95 2.16 -3.63
CA MET A 19 5.27 1.67 -4.95
C MET A 19 5.58 2.83 -5.90
N ASN A 20 6.69 2.73 -6.63
CA ASN A 20 7.08 3.74 -7.62
C ASN A 20 6.28 3.65 -8.94
N VAL A 21 5.48 2.59 -9.10
CA VAL A 21 4.71 2.32 -10.32
C VAL A 21 3.35 3.01 -10.29
N SER A 22 2.79 3.30 -11.46
CA SER A 22 1.42 3.83 -11.58
C SER A 22 0.36 2.79 -11.21
N ASP A 23 -0.85 3.25 -10.90
CA ASP A 23 -1.99 2.38 -10.56
C ASP A 23 -2.32 1.36 -11.67
N ASN A 24 -2.20 1.77 -12.93
CA ASN A 24 -2.45 0.90 -14.07
C ASN A 24 -1.38 -0.20 -14.14
N TYR A 25 -0.12 0.19 -14.05
CA TYR A 25 0.98 -0.77 -14.11
C TYR A 25 0.96 -1.75 -12.92
N LEU A 26 0.54 -1.30 -11.74
CA LEU A 26 0.39 -2.15 -10.55
C LEU A 26 -0.59 -3.31 -10.79
N LYS A 27 -1.66 -3.07 -11.56
CA LYS A 27 -2.60 -4.12 -11.99
C LYS A 27 -1.96 -5.04 -13.02
N ASP A 28 -1.31 -4.47 -14.04
CA ASP A 28 -0.75 -5.22 -15.16
C ASP A 28 0.33 -6.22 -14.72
N VAL A 29 1.14 -5.88 -13.71
CA VAL A 29 2.18 -6.78 -13.17
C VAL A 29 1.67 -7.73 -12.07
N GLY A 30 0.36 -7.75 -11.82
CA GLY A 30 -0.29 -8.67 -10.88
C GLY A 30 0.01 -8.39 -9.41
N TYR A 31 0.49 -7.20 -9.05
CA TYR A 31 0.78 -6.85 -7.65
C TYR A 31 -0.48 -6.77 -6.81
N THR A 32 -1.59 -6.31 -7.38
CA THR A 32 -2.89 -6.29 -6.70
C THR A 32 -3.25 -7.69 -6.17
N ASP A 33 -3.02 -8.74 -6.96
CA ASP A 33 -3.32 -10.11 -6.56
C ASP A 33 -2.37 -10.61 -5.47
N LYS A 34 -1.11 -10.19 -5.49
CA LYS A 34 -0.15 -10.50 -4.43
C LYS A 34 -0.58 -9.85 -3.11
N PHE A 35 -0.99 -8.58 -3.12
CA PHE A 35 -1.45 -7.87 -1.93
C PHE A 35 -2.72 -8.52 -1.36
N LYS A 36 -3.68 -8.87 -2.21
CA LYS A 36 -4.90 -9.59 -1.80
C LYS A 36 -4.59 -10.96 -1.19
N ARG A 37 -3.59 -11.68 -1.71
CA ARG A 37 -3.15 -12.96 -1.13
C ARG A 37 -2.57 -12.75 0.28
N THR A 38 -1.72 -11.75 0.47
CA THR A 38 -1.21 -11.39 1.79
C THR A 38 -2.34 -11.01 2.75
N GLU A 39 -3.26 -10.14 2.32
CA GLU A 39 -4.43 -9.75 3.10
C GLU A 39 -5.27 -10.97 3.51
N MET A 40 -5.55 -11.89 2.56
CA MET A 40 -6.32 -13.11 2.84
C MET A 40 -5.61 -14.02 3.85
N THR A 41 -4.30 -14.22 3.70
CA THR A 41 -3.50 -15.01 4.65
C THR A 41 -3.57 -14.40 6.05
N MET A 42 -3.38 -13.08 6.17
CA MET A 42 -3.38 -12.39 7.46
C MET A 42 -4.77 -12.36 8.08
N LYS A 43 -5.82 -12.19 7.28
CA LYS A 43 -7.21 -12.30 7.72
C LYS A 43 -7.54 -13.70 8.24
N ASN A 44 -7.06 -14.76 7.58
CA ASN A 44 -7.29 -16.14 8.03
C ASN A 44 -6.56 -16.45 9.35
N ILE A 45 -5.39 -15.85 9.59
CA ILE A 45 -4.60 -16.08 10.81
C ILE A 45 -5.10 -15.21 11.97
N PHE A 46 -5.27 -13.91 11.73
CA PHE A 46 -5.50 -12.91 12.77
C PHE A 46 -6.94 -12.37 12.84
N GLY A 47 -7.79 -12.76 11.88
CA GLY A 47 -9.21 -12.42 11.82
C GLY A 47 -9.55 -11.19 10.98
N SER A 48 -8.61 -10.26 10.80
CA SER A 48 -8.82 -9.06 9.99
C SER A 48 -7.50 -8.59 9.39
N SER A 49 -7.55 -8.21 8.12
CA SER A 49 -6.47 -7.53 7.43
C SER A 49 -7.07 -6.55 6.43
N GLU A 50 -6.39 -5.45 6.19
CA GLU A 50 -6.59 -4.57 5.03
C GLU A 50 -5.23 -4.18 4.44
N PHE A 51 -5.21 -3.56 3.25
CA PHE A 51 -3.99 -2.98 2.70
C PHE A 51 -4.26 -1.62 2.03
N LEU A 52 -3.23 -0.79 1.99
CA LEU A 52 -3.18 0.47 1.25
C LEU A 52 -2.05 0.39 0.22
N ALA A 53 -2.36 0.62 -1.05
CA ALA A 53 -1.37 0.80 -2.10
C ALA A 53 -1.13 2.29 -2.31
N VAL A 54 0.11 2.75 -2.08
CA VAL A 54 0.57 4.11 -2.35
C VAL A 54 1.42 4.05 -3.60
N THR A 55 0.91 4.57 -4.71
CA THR A 55 1.50 4.43 -6.04
C THR A 55 2.21 5.70 -6.50
N ASP A 56 2.98 5.55 -7.58
CA ASP A 56 3.65 6.63 -8.29
C ASP A 56 4.38 7.62 -7.36
N THR A 57 5.05 7.06 -6.35
CA THR A 57 5.77 7.81 -5.32
C THR A 57 6.92 8.64 -5.89
N TYR A 58 7.24 9.75 -5.23
CA TYR A 58 8.43 10.55 -5.54
C TYR A 58 9.66 9.92 -4.86
N GLN A 59 10.56 9.37 -5.66
CA GLN A 59 11.61 8.45 -5.20
C GLN A 59 12.91 9.17 -4.78
N PHE A 60 13.24 10.27 -5.44
CA PHE A 60 14.50 10.99 -5.23
C PHE A 60 14.22 12.44 -4.89
N ASP A 61 14.99 13.00 -3.96
CA ASP A 61 14.93 14.43 -3.64
C ASP A 61 15.34 15.31 -4.83
N ASP A 62 16.21 14.78 -5.68
CA ASP A 62 16.72 15.47 -6.87
C ASP A 62 16.88 14.47 -8.03
N TYR A 63 15.91 14.50 -8.93
CA TYR A 63 15.89 13.63 -10.12
C TYR A 63 17.00 13.99 -11.13
N SER A 64 17.59 15.19 -11.08
CA SER A 64 18.67 15.57 -12.01
C SER A 64 19.97 14.78 -11.81
N LYS A 65 20.10 14.10 -10.66
CA LYS A 65 21.24 13.25 -10.32
C LYS A 65 21.14 11.84 -10.91
N TYR A 66 20.03 11.50 -11.57
CA TYR A 66 19.74 10.14 -12.01
C TYR A 66 19.26 10.10 -13.47
N GLU A 67 19.49 8.98 -14.15
CA GLU A 67 18.94 8.72 -15.48
C GLU A 67 17.46 8.36 -15.37
N THR A 68 16.60 9.29 -15.80
CA THR A 68 15.14 9.21 -15.58
C THR A 68 14.35 9.46 -16.86
N SER A 69 14.94 9.23 -18.04
CA SER A 69 14.30 9.46 -19.35
C SER A 69 12.95 8.75 -19.53
N GLY A 70 12.70 7.64 -18.82
CA GLY A 70 11.42 6.92 -18.83
C GLY A 70 10.43 7.33 -17.73
N ILE A 71 10.73 8.38 -16.96
CA ILE A 71 9.94 8.79 -15.78
C ILE A 71 9.37 10.18 -16.01
N ASP A 72 8.05 10.31 -15.84
CA ASP A 72 7.40 11.63 -15.77
C ASP A 72 7.63 12.26 -14.39
N VAL A 73 8.77 12.95 -14.24
CA VAL A 73 9.16 13.61 -12.99
C VAL A 73 8.16 14.69 -12.58
N GLN A 74 7.60 15.42 -13.54
CA GLN A 74 6.62 16.49 -13.27
C GLN A 74 5.29 15.90 -12.79
N GLY A 75 4.82 14.83 -13.43
CA GLY A 75 3.65 14.07 -12.99
C GLY A 75 3.82 13.51 -11.58
N LYS A 76 4.98 12.90 -11.29
CA LYS A 76 5.31 12.40 -9.94
C LYS A 76 5.34 13.51 -8.90
N ALA A 77 5.95 14.66 -9.23
CA ALA A 77 5.98 15.81 -8.32
C ALA A 77 4.57 16.32 -8.01
N LYS A 78 3.72 16.44 -9.03
CA LYS A 78 2.31 16.85 -8.87
C LYS A 78 1.52 15.86 -8.01
N ARG A 79 1.63 14.56 -8.27
CA ARG A 79 0.98 13.52 -7.46
C ARG A 79 1.48 13.57 -6.01
N ASN A 80 2.78 13.80 -5.81
CA ASN A 80 3.36 13.95 -4.48
C ASN A 80 2.82 15.17 -3.72
N SER A 81 2.53 16.29 -4.40
CA SER A 81 1.90 17.44 -3.73
C SER A 81 0.40 17.25 -3.47
N GLU A 82 -0.33 16.58 -4.37
CA GLU A 82 -1.80 16.56 -4.34
C GLU A 82 -2.38 15.29 -3.69
N ILE A 83 -1.78 14.12 -3.96
CA ILE A 83 -2.35 12.81 -3.59
C ILE A 83 -1.60 12.18 -2.43
N PHE A 84 -0.28 12.33 -2.34
CA PHE A 84 0.50 11.71 -1.25
C PHE A 84 0.03 12.15 0.15
N PRO A 85 -0.30 13.43 0.42
CA PRO A 85 -0.88 13.82 1.72
C PRO A 85 -2.21 13.11 2.03
N VAL A 86 -3.03 12.86 1.00
CA VAL A 86 -4.28 12.10 1.13
C VAL A 86 -4.00 10.63 1.43
N ASP A 87 -3.00 10.04 0.78
CA ASP A 87 -2.55 8.67 1.07
C ASP A 87 -1.99 8.55 2.50
N CYS A 88 -1.28 9.57 3.00
CA CYS A 88 -0.88 9.68 4.41
C CYS A 88 -2.08 9.74 5.35
N GLN A 89 -3.12 10.50 5.01
CA GLN A 89 -4.35 10.55 5.80
C GLN A 89 -5.04 9.18 5.84
N LYS A 90 -5.12 8.46 4.71
CA LYS A 90 -5.68 7.09 4.68
C LYS A 90 -4.88 6.12 5.56
N ALA A 91 -3.55 6.25 5.59
CA ALA A 91 -2.69 5.45 6.45
C ALA A 91 -2.91 5.78 7.94
N PHE A 92 -3.07 7.07 8.26
CA PHE A 92 -3.42 7.50 9.61
C PHE A 92 -4.79 6.93 10.04
N ASP A 93 -5.81 7.08 9.18
CA ASP A 93 -7.17 6.58 9.44
C ASP A 93 -7.20 5.06 9.60
N MET A 94 -6.34 4.32 8.89
CA MET A 94 -6.13 2.89 9.09
C MET A 94 -5.64 2.58 10.51
N GLY A 95 -4.64 3.33 10.99
CA GLY A 95 -4.17 3.22 12.37
C GLY A 95 -5.28 3.52 13.39
N VAL A 96 -6.10 4.55 13.13
CA VAL A 96 -7.25 4.89 13.98
C VAL A 96 -8.25 3.73 14.08
N ARG A 97 -8.60 3.09 12.95
CA ARG A 97 -9.49 1.90 12.95
C ARG A 97 -8.93 0.72 13.74
N PHE A 98 -7.60 0.64 13.88
CA PHE A 98 -6.96 -0.45 14.60
C PHE A 98 -6.98 -0.29 16.11
N VAL A 99 -7.11 0.94 16.61
CA VAL A 99 -7.20 1.23 18.04
C VAL A 99 -8.64 1.44 18.54
N GLN A 100 -9.57 1.77 17.64
CA GLN A 100 -10.99 1.87 17.98
C GLN A 100 -11.61 0.47 18.04
N GLU A 101 -12.35 0.16 19.11
CA GLU A 101 -13.03 -1.13 19.31
C GLU A 101 -14.22 -1.32 18.37
#